data_AF-A0A818EES8-F1
#
_entry.id   AF-A0A818EES8-F1
#
_cell.length_a   1.000
_cell.length_b   1.000
_cell.length_c   1.000
_cell.angle_alpha   90.00
_cell.angle_beta   90.00
_cell.angle_gamma   90.00
#
_symmetry.space_group_name_H-M   'P 1'
#
loop_
_entity.id
_entity.type
_entity.pdbx_description
1 polymer ?
#
loop_
_entity_poly.entity_id
_entity_poly.type
_entity_poly.pdbx_seq_one_letter_code
_entity_poly.pdbx_strand_id
1 'polypeptide(L)'
;MTDHVLSFSSPIPPLLETKSDHCRLRIRFNQLSRERRLLTCLLVLFAIIMCGLLIGIFILSLTFQGRAPIVYREINTTNIGTSYGVARYGESCDYDNGCESPFICHKKSSSSPGMCRCPMDYDFKRDKCVGDLNALCTKDIDCQQYMLCSGMNDGTRRCQCQKHFDYDNDKRQCRGDYQAPCESNIDCRTNLVCNKTVTPSVCSCELFYQYHPAIRKCRGDPGAVCDRATAECVDNAECRDGACECSKQFVPDENKTCVDPCPLQTPNPSRIRYPGNCRKFIDCQQKSKTECPEPTMFNLRKQLCDYPKDVLDCR
;
A
#
# COMPACT_ATOMS: atom_id res chain seq x y z
N MET A 1 -52.93 -55.40 -33.40
CA MET A 1 -53.52 -54.49 -34.40
C MET A 1 -53.10 -53.08 -34.04
N THR A 2 -52.29 -52.51 -34.93
CA THR A 2 -51.93 -51.08 -35.09
C THR A 2 -51.15 -50.37 -33.98
N ASP A 3 -49.83 -50.40 -34.17
CA ASP A 3 -48.85 -49.36 -33.84
C ASP A 3 -49.23 -47.98 -34.38
N HIS A 4 -48.87 -46.91 -33.67
CA HIS A 4 -48.50 -45.63 -34.29
C HIS A 4 -47.42 -44.92 -33.46
N VAL A 5 -46.17 -45.20 -33.83
CA VAL A 5 -44.99 -44.38 -33.55
C VAL A 5 -45.01 -43.21 -34.55
N LEU A 6 -45.05 -41.97 -34.05
CA LEU A 6 -44.84 -40.78 -34.88
C LEU A 6 -43.44 -40.22 -34.61
N SER A 7 -42.49 -40.69 -35.42
CA SER A 7 -41.21 -40.05 -35.65
C SER A 7 -41.40 -38.88 -36.60
N PHE A 8 -41.07 -37.66 -36.17
CA PHE A 8 -40.90 -36.51 -37.05
C PHE A 8 -39.41 -36.22 -37.23
N SER A 9 -38.87 -36.73 -38.33
CA SER A 9 -37.61 -36.31 -38.95
C SER A 9 -37.95 -35.41 -40.14
N SER A 10 -37.55 -34.14 -40.07
CA SER A 10 -37.61 -33.19 -41.19
C SER A 10 -36.42 -32.21 -41.08
N PRO A 11 -36.01 -31.52 -42.15
CA PRO A 11 -34.76 -31.84 -42.85
C PRO A 11 -33.71 -30.74 -42.63
N ILE A 12 -32.45 -31.10 -42.85
CA ILE A 12 -31.33 -30.16 -42.98
C ILE A 12 -31.35 -29.56 -44.39
N PRO A 13 -31.36 -28.22 -44.54
CA PRO A 13 -30.76 -27.58 -45.71
C PRO A 13 -29.79 -26.45 -45.27
N PRO A 14 -29.07 -25.79 -46.19
CA PRO A 14 -27.66 -26.04 -46.44
C PRO A 14 -26.73 -24.99 -45.80
N LEU A 15 -25.46 -25.36 -45.70
CA LEU A 15 -24.30 -24.47 -45.58
C LEU A 15 -24.25 -23.44 -46.72
N LEU A 16 -23.46 -22.37 -46.49
CA LEU A 16 -23.18 -21.15 -47.29
C LEU A 16 -24.06 -19.95 -46.87
N GLU A 17 -23.54 -18.78 -46.50
CA GLU A 17 -22.29 -18.10 -46.85
C GLU A 17 -21.62 -17.42 -45.64
N THR A 18 -20.29 -17.56 -45.57
CA THR A 18 -19.39 -16.77 -44.73
C THR A 18 -19.04 -15.44 -45.41
N LYS A 19 -19.56 -14.34 -44.87
CA LYS A 19 -19.11 -12.95 -45.06
C LYS A 19 -19.55 -12.18 -43.81
N SER A 20 -18.86 -11.23 -43.24
CA SER A 20 -17.52 -10.67 -43.36
C SER A 20 -17.42 -9.71 -42.16
N ASP A 21 -16.20 -9.36 -41.79
CA ASP A 21 -15.86 -8.11 -41.11
C ASP A 21 -15.86 -8.11 -39.57
N HIS A 22 -14.82 -8.65 -38.97
CA HIS A 22 -13.51 -7.99 -38.74
C HIS A 22 -13.49 -6.73 -37.87
N CYS A 23 -14.61 -6.25 -37.33
CA CYS A 23 -14.58 -5.01 -36.55
C CYS A 23 -14.31 -5.18 -35.03
N ARG A 24 -14.25 -6.40 -34.47
CA ARG A 24 -13.95 -6.62 -33.03
C ARG A 24 -12.54 -7.15 -32.69
N LEU A 25 -11.75 -7.54 -33.70
CA LEU A 25 -10.32 -7.88 -33.49
C LEU A 25 -9.43 -6.64 -33.32
N ARG A 26 -9.95 -5.43 -33.59
CA ARG A 26 -9.24 -4.15 -33.40
C ARG A 26 -8.99 -3.78 -31.92
N ILE A 27 -9.71 -4.40 -30.97
CA ILE A 27 -9.44 -4.20 -29.53
C ILE A 27 -8.25 -5.04 -29.06
N ARG A 28 -8.02 -6.23 -29.65
CA ARG A 28 -6.87 -7.08 -29.29
C ARG A 28 -5.52 -6.55 -29.80
N PHE A 29 -5.49 -5.82 -30.91
CA PHE A 29 -4.26 -5.20 -31.41
C PHE A 29 -3.76 -4.02 -30.54
N ASN A 30 -4.66 -3.37 -29.79
CA ASN A 30 -4.26 -2.31 -28.85
C ASN A 30 -3.66 -2.83 -27.54
N GLN A 31 -3.91 -4.08 -27.14
CA GLN A 31 -3.25 -4.67 -25.96
C GLN A 31 -1.82 -5.13 -26.25
N LEU A 32 -1.54 -5.73 -27.41
CA LEU A 32 -0.17 -6.07 -27.83
C LEU A 32 0.73 -4.82 -28.03
N SER A 33 0.13 -3.69 -28.41
CA SER A 33 0.81 -2.38 -28.50
C SER A 33 1.21 -1.84 -27.12
N ARG A 34 0.42 -2.11 -26.07
CA ARG A 34 0.69 -1.61 -24.71
C ARG A 34 1.82 -2.37 -24.03
N GLU A 35 1.91 -3.69 -24.25
CA GLU A 35 3.02 -4.51 -23.72
C GLU A 35 4.36 -4.17 -24.37
N ARG A 36 4.39 -3.91 -25.68
CA ARG A 36 5.62 -3.47 -26.37
C ARG A 36 6.10 -2.10 -25.90
N ARG A 37 5.17 -1.18 -25.60
CA ARG A 37 5.50 0.15 -25.05
C ARG A 37 6.07 0.07 -23.63
N LEU A 38 5.56 -0.86 -22.81
CA LEU A 38 6.06 -1.07 -21.45
C LEU A 38 7.47 -1.67 -21.46
N LEU A 39 7.72 -2.62 -22.37
CA LEU A 39 9.05 -3.18 -22.56
C LEU A 39 10.06 -2.13 -23.10
N THR A 40 9.64 -1.24 -24.01
CA THR A 40 10.49 -0.13 -24.48
C THR A 40 10.78 0.88 -23.36
N CYS A 41 9.80 1.22 -22.52
CA CYS A 41 10.04 2.06 -21.34
C CYS A 41 11.01 1.43 -20.34
N LEU A 42 10.89 0.12 -20.08
CA LEU A 42 11.81 -0.62 -19.20
C LEU A 42 13.25 -0.63 -19.74
N LEU A 43 13.43 -0.87 -21.03
CA LEU A 43 14.76 -0.85 -21.66
C LEU A 43 15.40 0.55 -21.64
N VAL A 44 14.60 1.60 -21.87
CA VAL A 44 15.08 2.99 -21.76
C VAL A 44 15.47 3.34 -20.32
N LEU A 45 14.67 2.93 -19.33
CA LEU A 45 14.98 3.17 -17.92
C LEU A 45 16.27 2.45 -17.50
N PHE A 46 16.45 1.20 -17.95
CA PHE A 46 17.66 0.42 -17.68
C PHE A 46 18.91 1.07 -18.30
N ALA A 47 18.79 1.59 -19.52
CA ALA A 47 19.88 2.31 -20.19
C ALA A 47 20.27 3.60 -19.44
N ILE A 48 19.29 4.35 -18.92
CA ILE A 48 19.55 5.57 -18.13
C ILE A 48 20.27 5.23 -16.82
N ILE A 49 19.85 4.18 -16.12
CA ILE A 49 20.48 3.73 -14.86
C ILE A 49 21.92 3.28 -15.10
N MET A 50 22.16 2.48 -16.14
CA MET A 50 23.51 2.02 -16.48
C MET A 50 24.41 3.19 -16.88
N CYS A 51 23.88 4.18 -17.60
CA CYS A 51 24.62 5.39 -17.96
C CYS A 51 24.99 6.22 -16.72
N GLY A 52 24.05 6.38 -15.77
CA GLY A 52 24.31 7.06 -14.49
C GLY A 52 25.35 6.36 -13.62
N LEU A 53 25.34 5.03 -13.56
CA LEU A 53 26.34 4.24 -12.85
C LEU A 53 27.74 4.39 -13.48
N LEU A 54 27.83 4.36 -14.81
CA LEU A 54 29.11 4.53 -15.51
C LEU A 54 29.69 5.94 -15.31
N ILE A 55 28.84 6.98 -15.33
CA ILE A 55 29.27 8.35 -15.03
C ILE A 55 29.72 8.49 -13.56
N GLY A 56 29.00 7.88 -12.62
CA GLY A 56 29.37 7.87 -11.21
C GLY A 56 30.73 7.22 -10.94
N ILE A 57 31.00 6.07 -11.58
CA ILE A 57 32.30 5.39 -11.50
C ILE A 57 33.41 6.24 -12.12
N PHE A 58 33.14 6.94 -13.23
CA PHE A 58 34.10 7.82 -13.88
C PHE A 58 34.47 9.03 -13.00
N ILE A 59 33.48 9.63 -12.32
CA ILE A 59 33.72 10.74 -11.38
C ILE A 59 34.50 10.28 -10.14
N LEU A 60 34.19 9.10 -9.59
CA LEU A 60 34.96 8.52 -8.49
C LEU A 60 36.41 8.21 -8.86
N SER A 61 36.67 7.88 -10.13
CA SER A 61 38.01 7.62 -10.63
C SER A 61 38.83 8.90 -10.77
N LEU A 62 38.19 10.03 -11.12
CA LEU A 62 38.84 11.34 -11.24
C LEU A 62 39.18 11.98 -9.89
N THR A 63 38.45 11.67 -8.80
CA THR A 63 38.77 12.21 -7.46
C THR A 63 39.93 11.49 -6.77
N PHE A 64 40.39 10.35 -7.29
CA PHE A 64 41.43 9.53 -6.63
C PHE A 64 42.88 9.81 -7.08
N GLN A 65 43.10 10.67 -8.09
CA GLN A 65 44.47 10.96 -8.59
C GLN A 65 45.11 12.25 -8.05
N GLY A 66 44.50 12.93 -7.07
CA GLY A 66 45.04 14.16 -6.48
C GLY A 66 45.71 13.98 -5.12
N ARG A 67 46.81 13.22 -5.00
CA ARG A 67 47.70 13.29 -3.83
C ARG A 67 48.65 14.48 -3.98
N ALA A 68 48.52 15.47 -3.11
CA ALA A 68 49.64 16.36 -2.76
C ALA A 68 50.47 15.69 -1.65
N PRO A 69 51.81 15.85 -1.65
CA PRO A 69 52.67 15.36 -0.58
C PRO A 69 52.53 16.23 0.67
N ILE A 70 52.24 15.60 1.81
CA ILE A 70 52.23 16.24 3.13
C ILE A 70 53.68 16.41 3.58
N VAL A 71 54.08 17.66 3.79
CA VAL A 71 55.33 18.04 4.45
C VAL A 71 55.17 17.81 5.95
N TYR A 72 55.95 16.89 6.52
CA TYR A 72 56.04 16.69 7.97
C TYR A 72 56.79 17.87 8.59
N ARG A 73 56.10 18.64 9.44
CA ARG A 73 56.72 19.61 10.36
C ARG A 73 56.76 18.96 11.73
N GLU A 74 57.95 18.60 12.20
CA GLU A 74 58.18 18.16 13.58
C GLU A 74 57.83 19.31 14.53
N ILE A 75 56.72 19.13 15.26
CA ILE A 75 56.40 19.96 16.42
C ILE A 75 56.84 19.17 17.64
N ASN A 76 58.00 19.57 18.17
CA ASN A 76 58.51 19.13 19.44
C ASN A 76 57.70 19.83 20.55
N THR A 77 56.66 19.16 21.06
CA THR A 77 55.91 19.59 22.25
C THR A 77 56.01 18.52 23.33
N THR A 78 57.10 18.58 24.08
CA THR A 78 57.19 18.04 25.45
C THR A 78 56.38 18.93 26.39
N ASN A 79 55.07 18.71 26.42
CA ASN A 79 54.20 19.03 27.53
C ASN A 79 52.98 18.11 27.42
N ILE A 80 53.13 16.88 27.93
CA ILE A 80 52.08 15.86 28.01
C ILE A 80 51.14 16.28 29.14
N GLY A 81 50.35 17.30 28.90
CA GLY A 81 49.04 17.40 29.53
C GLY A 81 48.17 16.39 28.80
N THR A 82 47.88 15.25 29.43
CA THR A 82 46.87 14.31 28.94
C THR A 82 45.52 15.03 28.94
N SER A 83 45.23 15.77 27.87
CA SER A 83 43.88 16.20 27.55
C SER A 83 43.14 14.93 27.16
N TYR A 84 42.46 14.35 28.13
CA TYR A 84 41.53 13.26 27.89
C TYR A 84 40.40 13.82 27.01
N GLY A 85 40.56 13.65 25.70
CA GLY A 85 39.49 13.96 24.74
C GLY A 85 38.26 13.14 25.09
N VAL A 86 37.09 13.77 25.03
CA VAL A 86 35.83 13.07 25.31
C VAL A 86 35.49 12.16 24.13
N ALA A 87 35.23 10.88 24.40
CA ALA A 87 34.99 9.87 23.38
C ALA A 87 33.63 10.06 22.70
N ARG A 88 33.58 9.86 21.37
CA ARG A 88 32.37 9.98 20.55
C ARG A 88 31.58 8.69 20.47
N TYR A 89 30.38 8.74 19.91
CA TYR A 89 29.57 7.54 19.65
C TYR A 89 30.38 6.43 18.95
N GLY A 90 30.34 5.22 19.50
CA GLY A 90 31.05 4.06 18.97
C GLY A 90 32.52 3.96 19.40
N GLU A 91 33.10 5.00 19.99
CA GLU A 91 34.45 4.95 20.55
C GLU A 91 34.47 4.25 21.91
N SER A 92 35.66 3.75 22.27
CA SER A 92 35.90 3.09 23.56
C SER A 92 35.87 4.09 24.70
N CYS A 93 35.34 3.68 25.85
CA CYS A 93 35.30 4.49 27.06
C CYS A 93 35.69 3.67 28.30
N ASP A 94 36.51 4.28 29.16
CA ASP A 94 37.04 3.62 30.36
C ASP A 94 36.26 3.95 31.63
N TYR A 95 35.45 5.02 31.61
CA TYR A 95 34.66 5.49 32.75
C TYR A 95 33.35 6.16 32.28
N ASP A 96 32.37 6.28 33.17
CA ASP A 96 31.00 6.68 32.84
C ASP A 96 30.91 8.09 32.22
N ASN A 97 31.81 8.99 32.61
CA ASN A 97 31.92 10.36 32.07
C ASN A 97 32.93 10.48 30.92
N GLY A 98 33.35 9.37 30.32
CA GLY A 98 34.30 9.35 29.22
C GLY A 98 33.71 9.72 27.87
N CYS A 99 32.38 9.78 27.77
CA CYS A 99 31.66 10.01 26.52
C CYS A 99 31.12 11.44 26.40
N GLU A 100 31.11 11.97 25.17
CA GLU A 100 30.59 13.31 24.88
C GLU A 100 29.07 13.32 25.13
N SER A 101 28.56 14.30 25.87
CA SER A 101 27.11 14.41 26.10
C SER A 101 26.39 14.54 24.75
N PRO A 102 25.36 13.73 24.45
CA PRO A 102 24.52 12.95 25.38
C PRO A 102 24.83 11.44 25.47
N PHE A 103 26.00 10.98 25.01
CA PHE A 103 26.35 9.55 25.00
C PHE A 103 26.69 9.04 26.41
N ILE A 104 26.38 7.77 26.66
CA ILE A 104 26.68 7.07 27.92
C ILE A 104 27.65 5.92 27.64
N CYS A 105 28.60 5.68 28.54
CA CYS A 105 29.53 4.56 28.43
C CYS A 105 28.84 3.24 28.79
N HIS A 106 28.59 2.37 27.81
CA HIS A 106 28.04 1.03 28.06
C HIS A 106 29.15 0.00 28.20
N LYS A 107 29.34 -0.53 29.41
CA LYS A 107 30.28 -1.64 29.68
C LYS A 107 29.54 -2.98 29.71
N LYS A 108 30.09 -4.00 29.03
CA LYS A 108 29.57 -5.39 29.09
C LYS A 108 30.04 -6.13 30.35
N SER A 109 31.21 -5.78 30.88
CA SER A 109 31.82 -6.37 32.08
C SER A 109 32.89 -5.42 32.65
N SER A 110 33.34 -5.65 33.88
CA SER A 110 34.41 -4.85 34.52
C SER A 110 35.77 -4.95 33.81
N SER A 111 35.97 -5.96 32.97
CA SER A 111 37.23 -6.25 32.28
C SER A 111 37.24 -5.91 30.79
N SER A 112 36.10 -5.48 30.23
CA SER A 112 35.99 -5.09 28.81
C SER A 112 35.92 -3.57 28.67
N PRO A 113 36.63 -2.96 27.71
CA PRO A 113 36.44 -1.54 27.38
C PRO A 113 34.96 -1.28 27.07
N GLY A 114 34.42 -0.20 27.65
CA GLY A 114 33.06 0.24 27.36
C GLY A 114 32.97 0.85 25.96
N MET A 115 31.76 1.07 25.48
CA MET A 115 31.54 1.78 24.21
C MET A 115 30.51 2.88 24.42
N CYS A 116 30.80 4.08 23.92
CA CYS A 116 29.86 5.19 23.99
C CYS A 116 28.65 4.92 23.09
N ARG A 117 27.45 4.93 23.68
CA ARG A 117 26.19 4.72 22.96
C ARG A 117 25.15 5.74 23.40
N CYS A 118 24.07 5.84 22.66
CA CYS A 118 22.91 6.61 23.09
C CYS A 118 22.27 5.99 24.33
N PRO A 119 21.62 6.80 25.18
CA PRO A 119 20.85 6.30 26.31
C PRO A 119 19.77 5.29 25.89
N MET A 120 19.24 4.53 26.85
CA MET A 120 18.07 3.68 26.61
C MET A 120 16.91 4.54 26.07
N ASP A 121 16.19 4.00 25.08
CA ASP A 121 15.14 4.70 24.32
C ASP A 121 15.62 5.81 23.37
N TYR A 122 16.91 5.90 23.08
CA TYR A 122 17.44 6.80 22.04
C TYR A 122 18.14 6.02 20.93
N ASP A 123 17.96 6.46 19.69
CA ASP A 123 18.66 5.93 18.52
C ASP A 123 19.68 6.95 17.99
N PHE A 124 20.80 6.46 17.47
CA PHE A 124 21.81 7.32 16.85
C PHE A 124 21.42 7.62 15.38
N LYS A 125 21.10 8.87 15.08
CA LYS A 125 20.74 9.33 13.73
C LYS A 125 21.40 10.67 13.42
N ARG A 126 22.12 10.76 12.29
CA ARG A 126 22.80 12.00 11.81
C ARG A 126 23.68 12.64 12.91
N ASP A 127 24.56 11.83 13.50
CA ASP A 127 25.54 12.26 14.51
C ASP A 127 24.96 12.75 15.85
N LYS A 128 23.67 12.51 16.11
CA LYS A 128 23.03 12.81 17.39
C LYS A 128 22.17 11.65 17.88
N CYS A 129 21.99 11.58 19.19
CA CYS A 129 20.97 10.71 19.79
C CYS A 129 19.60 11.39 19.68
N VAL A 130 18.63 10.67 19.13
CA VAL A 130 17.22 11.11 19.05
C VAL A 130 16.35 10.14 19.84
N GLY A 131 15.52 10.69 20.72
CA GLY A 131 14.62 9.97 21.60
C GLY A 131 13.48 9.32 20.81
N ASP A 132 13.28 8.04 21.05
CA ASP A 132 12.21 7.20 20.53
C ASP A 132 10.93 7.38 21.37
N LEU A 133 9.88 6.60 21.08
CA LEU A 133 8.61 6.68 21.82
C LEU A 133 8.82 6.55 23.33
N ASN A 134 8.28 7.50 24.10
CA ASN A 134 8.37 7.60 25.55
C ASN A 134 9.75 7.95 26.14
N ALA A 135 10.76 8.19 25.30
CA ALA A 135 12.05 8.72 25.76
C ALA A 135 11.85 10.08 26.44
N LEU A 136 12.62 10.33 27.51
CA LEU A 136 12.61 11.64 28.16
C LEU A 136 13.10 12.72 27.19
N CYS A 137 12.56 13.92 27.28
CA CYS A 137 12.94 15.01 26.39
C CYS A 137 12.83 16.36 27.09
N THR A 138 13.54 17.35 26.59
CA THR A 138 13.42 18.74 27.04
C THR A 138 12.82 19.64 25.97
N LYS A 139 13.10 19.32 24.70
CA LYS A 139 12.68 20.05 23.51
C LYS A 139 12.27 19.08 22.41
N ASP A 140 11.48 19.54 21.46
CA ASP A 140 11.02 18.72 20.34
C ASP A 140 12.18 18.19 19.46
N ILE A 141 13.29 18.94 19.38
CA ILE A 141 14.50 18.55 18.62
C ILE A 141 15.21 17.31 19.19
N ASP A 142 14.91 16.97 20.45
CA ASP A 142 15.44 15.79 21.14
C ASP A 142 14.75 14.51 20.64
N CYS A 143 13.56 14.61 20.03
CA CYS A 143 12.76 13.48 19.58
C CYS A 143 12.98 13.13 18.10
N GLN A 144 12.56 11.93 17.69
CA GLN A 144 12.60 11.55 16.27
C GLN A 144 11.66 12.40 15.39
N GLN A 145 11.81 12.29 14.06
CA GLN A 145 10.93 12.96 13.10
C GLN A 145 9.46 12.58 13.35
N TYR A 146 8.57 13.58 13.24
CA TYR A 146 7.13 13.46 13.54
C TYR A 146 6.77 13.13 14.98
N MET A 147 7.70 13.30 15.92
CA MET A 147 7.43 13.30 17.36
C MET A 147 7.46 14.74 17.92
N LEU A 148 6.82 14.93 19.07
CA LEU A 148 6.88 16.14 19.89
C LEU A 148 7.21 15.77 21.33
N CYS A 149 7.85 16.69 22.03
CA CYS A 149 8.17 16.55 23.44
C CYS A 149 6.98 16.99 24.30
N SER A 150 6.08 16.04 24.58
CA SER A 150 4.81 16.29 25.29
C SER A 150 4.95 16.08 26.80
N GLY A 151 4.27 16.91 27.59
CA GLY A 151 4.16 16.75 29.04
C GLY A 151 3.26 15.58 29.42
N MET A 152 3.67 14.81 30.43
CA MET A 152 2.92 13.71 31.02
C MET A 152 2.32 14.12 32.37
N ASN A 153 1.36 13.33 32.87
CA ASN A 153 0.68 13.60 34.15
C ASN A 153 1.60 13.55 35.38
N ASP A 154 2.76 12.89 35.27
CA ASP A 154 3.78 12.81 36.32
C ASP A 154 4.74 14.03 36.34
N GLY A 155 4.50 15.02 35.48
CA GLY A 155 5.36 16.20 35.32
C GLY A 155 6.60 15.97 34.45
N THR A 156 6.84 14.73 34.00
CA THR A 156 7.91 14.45 33.04
C THR A 156 7.49 14.85 31.63
N ARG A 157 8.47 15.09 30.75
CA ARG A 157 8.23 15.31 29.32
C ARG A 157 8.82 14.16 28.54
N ARG A 158 8.05 13.63 27.59
CA ARG A 158 8.42 12.45 26.81
C ARG A 158 8.07 12.62 25.33
N CYS A 159 8.85 11.97 24.48
CA CYS A 159 8.61 11.95 23.05
C CYS A 159 7.34 11.16 22.72
N GLN A 160 6.39 11.82 22.06
CA GLN A 160 5.13 11.24 21.58
C GLN A 160 4.95 11.55 20.09
N CYS A 161 4.30 10.67 19.34
CA CYS A 161 3.94 10.97 17.96
C CYS A 161 3.04 12.19 17.87
N GLN A 162 3.23 12.98 16.82
CA GLN A 162 2.35 14.10 16.48
C GLN A 162 0.92 13.63 16.23
N LYS A 163 -0.04 14.56 16.31
CA LYS A 163 -1.43 14.27 15.93
C LYS A 163 -1.46 13.75 14.49
N HIS A 164 -2.25 12.69 14.25
CA HIS A 164 -2.31 11.96 12.97
C HIS A 164 -1.10 11.09 12.66
N PHE A 165 -0.17 10.88 13.59
CA PHE A 165 0.90 9.90 13.44
C PHE A 165 0.71 8.79 14.47
N ASP A 166 0.87 7.55 14.03
CA ASP A 166 0.89 6.37 14.90
C ASP A 166 2.31 5.81 14.96
N TYR A 167 2.70 5.27 16.12
CA TYR A 167 4.01 4.65 16.27
C TYR A 167 4.02 3.24 15.65
N ASP A 168 4.93 3.02 14.72
CA ASP A 168 5.19 1.73 14.09
C ASP A 168 6.29 1.01 14.88
N ASN A 169 5.91 0.02 15.69
CA ASN A 169 6.82 -0.76 16.53
C ASN A 169 7.88 -1.51 15.71
N ASP A 170 7.53 -1.99 14.50
CA ASP A 170 8.45 -2.78 13.68
C ASP A 170 9.54 -1.90 13.07
N LYS A 171 9.22 -0.63 12.80
CA LYS A 171 10.13 0.35 12.21
C LYS A 171 10.71 1.32 13.23
N ARG A 172 10.26 1.26 14.48
CA ARG A 172 10.62 2.17 15.58
C ARG A 172 10.57 3.65 15.16
N GLN A 173 9.47 4.05 14.54
CA GLN A 173 9.26 5.41 14.07
C GLN A 173 7.77 5.77 14.02
N CYS A 174 7.45 7.05 14.14
CA CYS A 174 6.10 7.53 13.89
C CYS A 174 5.82 7.57 12.38
N ARG A 175 4.68 7.02 11.96
CA ARG A 175 4.19 7.06 10.58
C ARG A 175 2.86 7.77 10.51
N GLY A 176 2.68 8.57 9.46
CA GLY A 176 1.47 9.30 9.17
C GLY A 176 0.30 8.37 8.90
N ASP A 177 -0.78 8.59 9.63
CA ASP A 177 -2.10 8.03 9.38
C ASP A 177 -2.82 8.83 8.28
N TYR A 178 -4.08 8.47 7.97
CA TYR A 178 -4.87 9.17 6.97
C TYR A 178 -4.94 10.68 7.26
N GLN A 179 -4.68 11.48 6.21
CA GLN A 179 -4.55 12.95 6.20
C GLN A 179 -3.33 13.52 6.93
N ALA A 180 -2.41 12.70 7.45
CA ALA A 180 -1.17 13.20 8.00
C ALA A 180 -0.29 13.81 6.88
N PRO A 181 0.43 14.92 7.14
CA PRO A 181 1.34 15.49 6.18
C PRO A 181 2.49 14.52 5.87
N CYS A 182 2.93 14.47 4.61
CA CYS A 182 3.98 13.56 4.16
C CYS A 182 4.86 14.21 3.06
N GLU A 183 6.10 13.77 2.95
CA GLU A 183 7.01 14.14 1.85
C GLU A 183 7.18 12.98 0.85
N SER A 184 7.07 11.75 1.35
CA SER A 184 7.24 10.52 0.61
C SER A 184 6.41 9.37 1.19
N ASN A 185 6.31 8.26 0.46
CA ASN A 185 5.52 7.10 0.89
C ASN A 185 6.07 6.42 2.15
N ILE A 186 7.35 6.62 2.50
CA ILE A 186 7.92 6.02 3.72
C ILE A 186 7.38 6.68 4.99
N ASP A 187 6.88 7.91 4.87
CA ASP A 187 6.31 8.68 5.97
C ASP A 187 4.93 8.15 6.35
N CYS A 188 4.22 7.51 5.41
CA CYS A 188 2.88 6.99 5.63
C CYS A 188 2.90 5.57 6.23
N ARG A 189 1.83 5.24 6.95
CA ARG A 189 1.58 3.88 7.45
C ARG A 189 1.40 2.89 6.28
N THR A 190 1.61 1.61 6.55
CA THR A 190 1.30 0.51 5.62
C THR A 190 -0.10 0.67 5.04
N ASN A 191 -0.23 0.51 3.72
CA ASN A 191 -1.46 0.67 2.92
C ASN A 191 -1.95 2.12 2.73
N LEU A 192 -1.14 3.12 3.09
CA LEU A 192 -1.32 4.52 2.71
C LEU A 192 -0.21 4.96 1.75
N VAL A 193 -0.55 5.88 0.86
CA VAL A 193 0.36 6.48 -0.13
C VAL A 193 0.41 7.98 0.12
N CYS A 194 1.59 8.59 -0.04
CA CYS A 194 1.73 10.03 0.07
C CYS A 194 1.16 10.71 -1.18
N ASN A 195 0.00 11.34 -1.04
CA ASN A 195 -0.67 12.02 -2.13
C ASN A 195 -0.09 13.42 -2.35
N LYS A 196 0.74 13.52 -3.39
CA LYS A 196 1.40 14.77 -3.79
C LYS A 196 0.51 15.69 -4.63
N THR A 197 -0.71 15.28 -4.99
CA THR A 197 -1.63 16.13 -5.74
C THR A 197 -2.37 17.13 -4.85
N VAL A 198 -2.28 16.98 -3.52
CA VAL A 198 -2.86 17.89 -2.52
C VAL A 198 -1.72 18.70 -1.89
N THR A 199 -2.00 19.95 -1.53
CA THR A 199 -1.04 20.85 -0.84
C THR A 199 -1.64 21.31 0.50
N PRO A 200 -1.00 20.99 1.65
CA PRO A 200 0.19 20.15 1.78
C PRO A 200 -0.08 18.70 1.34
N SER A 201 0.97 17.99 0.93
CA SER A 201 0.87 16.57 0.59
C SER A 201 0.49 15.77 1.83
N VAL A 202 -0.44 14.83 1.67
CA VAL A 202 -1.01 14.07 2.79
C VAL A 202 -1.07 12.58 2.49
N CYS A 203 -0.98 11.75 3.53
CA CYS A 203 -1.20 10.32 3.40
C CYS A 203 -2.67 10.04 3.08
N SER A 204 -2.93 9.37 1.96
CA SER A 204 -4.27 8.92 1.57
C SER A 204 -4.25 7.46 1.14
N CYS A 205 -5.42 6.84 1.04
CA CYS A 205 -5.52 5.53 0.43
C CYS A 205 -5.11 5.57 -1.04
N GLU A 206 -4.65 4.43 -1.54
CA GLU A 206 -4.41 4.24 -2.98
C GLU A 206 -5.72 4.31 -3.78
N LEU A 207 -5.62 4.50 -5.10
CA LEU A 207 -6.78 4.47 -5.98
C LEU A 207 -7.56 3.16 -5.79
N PHE A 208 -8.89 3.24 -5.75
CA PHE A 208 -9.80 2.12 -5.47
C PHE A 208 -9.77 1.59 -4.02
N TYR A 209 -9.22 2.36 -3.07
CA TYR A 209 -9.32 2.05 -1.65
C TYR A 209 -10.01 3.20 -0.90
N GLN A 210 -10.81 2.84 0.10
CA GLN A 210 -11.51 3.76 1.00
C GLN A 210 -10.96 3.66 2.42
N TYR A 211 -10.81 4.81 3.08
CA TYR A 211 -10.35 4.85 4.47
C TYR A 211 -11.50 4.50 5.42
N HIS A 212 -11.28 3.47 6.26
CA HIS A 212 -12.26 3.04 7.25
C HIS A 212 -11.91 3.59 8.64
N PRO A 213 -12.64 4.59 9.16
CA PRO A 213 -12.23 5.31 10.37
C PRO A 213 -12.23 4.44 11.63
N ALA A 214 -13.13 3.45 11.73
CA ALA A 214 -13.22 2.59 12.92
C ALA A 214 -12.00 1.68 13.13
N ILE A 215 -11.32 1.29 12.05
CA ILE A 215 -10.15 0.40 12.11
C ILE A 215 -8.85 1.10 11.67
N ARG A 216 -8.93 2.38 11.31
CA ARG A 216 -7.83 3.23 10.85
C ARG A 216 -6.97 2.55 9.76
N LYS A 217 -7.65 1.97 8.76
CA LYS A 217 -7.03 1.26 7.63
C LYS A 217 -7.76 1.55 6.33
N CYS A 218 -7.03 1.48 5.22
CA CYS A 218 -7.61 1.50 3.88
C CYS A 218 -8.17 0.14 3.52
N ARG A 219 -9.33 0.13 2.86
CA ARG A 219 -9.98 -1.08 2.34
C ARG A 219 -10.30 -0.92 0.86
N GLY A 220 -9.99 -1.93 0.06
CA GLY A 220 -10.21 -2.00 -1.38
C GLY A 220 -11.69 -2.12 -1.73
N ASP A 221 -12.13 -1.23 -2.60
CA ASP A 221 -13.43 -1.26 -3.28
C ASP A 221 -13.57 -2.54 -4.12
N PRO A 222 -14.80 -2.97 -4.45
CA PRO A 222 -15.04 -3.97 -5.48
C PRO A 222 -14.27 -3.67 -6.78
N GLY A 223 -13.41 -4.61 -7.19
CA GLY A 223 -12.49 -4.50 -8.33
C GLY A 223 -11.07 -4.03 -7.98
N ALA A 224 -10.79 -3.59 -6.75
CA ALA A 224 -9.44 -3.30 -6.29
C ALA A 224 -8.58 -4.57 -6.28
N VAL A 225 -7.29 -4.44 -6.59
CA VAL A 225 -6.33 -5.56 -6.54
C VAL A 225 -6.13 -5.97 -5.09
N CYS A 226 -6.05 -7.26 -4.80
CA CYS A 226 -5.83 -7.75 -3.45
C CYS A 226 -5.00 -9.04 -3.43
N ASP A 227 -4.29 -9.27 -2.31
CA ASP A 227 -3.56 -10.51 -2.06
C ASP A 227 -4.29 -11.34 -1.00
N ARG A 228 -4.41 -12.67 -1.21
CA ARG A 228 -5.18 -13.60 -0.35
C ARG A 228 -4.78 -13.61 1.13
N ALA A 229 -3.61 -13.07 1.47
CA ALA A 229 -3.07 -13.05 2.83
C ALA A 229 -3.57 -11.86 3.67
N THR A 230 -4.06 -10.79 3.04
CA THR A 230 -4.45 -9.56 3.73
C THR A 230 -5.92 -9.29 3.41
N ALA A 231 -6.79 -9.50 4.40
CA ALA A 231 -8.19 -9.09 4.30
C ALA A 231 -8.27 -7.56 4.17
N GLU A 232 -8.14 -7.08 2.95
CA GLU A 232 -8.07 -5.67 2.60
C GLU A 232 -9.30 -5.17 1.88
N CYS A 233 -10.29 -6.00 1.59
CA CYS A 233 -11.50 -5.53 0.92
C CYS A 233 -12.46 -4.82 1.90
N VAL A 234 -13.38 -4.02 1.35
CA VAL A 234 -14.50 -3.43 2.11
C VAL A 234 -15.32 -4.50 2.85
N ASP A 235 -16.12 -4.10 3.83
CA ASP A 235 -16.98 -5.06 4.55
C ASP A 235 -17.86 -5.82 3.58
N ASN A 236 -18.06 -7.11 3.85
CA ASN A 236 -18.81 -8.03 3.00
C ASN A 236 -18.21 -8.29 1.60
N ALA A 237 -16.95 -7.91 1.37
CA ALA A 237 -16.16 -8.34 0.23
C ALA A 237 -15.08 -9.34 0.63
N GLU A 238 -14.70 -10.20 -0.32
CA GLU A 238 -13.63 -11.18 -0.21
C GLU A 238 -12.65 -11.01 -1.37
N CYS A 239 -11.38 -11.32 -1.13
CA CYS A 239 -10.39 -11.32 -2.19
C CYS A 239 -10.52 -12.60 -3.04
N ARG A 240 -10.96 -12.47 -4.28
CA ARG A 240 -11.15 -13.61 -5.20
C ARG A 240 -10.41 -13.33 -6.51
N ASP A 241 -9.58 -14.29 -6.92
CA ASP A 241 -8.75 -14.21 -8.13
C ASP A 241 -7.92 -12.92 -8.26
N GLY A 242 -7.45 -12.40 -7.12
CA GLY A 242 -6.62 -11.20 -7.05
C GLY A 242 -7.40 -9.88 -7.09
N ALA A 243 -8.72 -9.91 -7.01
CA ALA A 243 -9.58 -8.73 -6.95
C ALA A 243 -10.59 -8.80 -5.81
N CYS A 244 -10.91 -7.66 -5.21
CA CYS A 244 -11.97 -7.55 -4.22
C CYS A 244 -13.33 -7.76 -4.88
N GLU A 245 -14.07 -8.77 -4.44
CA GLU A 245 -15.43 -9.05 -4.92
C GLU A 245 -16.40 -9.10 -3.75
N CYS A 246 -17.60 -8.52 -3.90
CA CYS A 246 -18.65 -8.69 -2.89
C CYS A 246 -18.99 -10.18 -2.74
N SER A 247 -19.02 -10.64 -1.50
CA SER A 247 -19.40 -12.01 -1.13
C SER A 247 -20.75 -12.40 -1.74
N LYS A 248 -21.03 -13.71 -1.83
CA LYS A 248 -22.15 -14.26 -2.63
C LYS A 248 -23.52 -13.60 -2.40
N GLN A 249 -23.80 -13.10 -1.19
CA GLN A 249 -25.07 -12.49 -0.82
C GLN A 249 -25.11 -10.95 -0.94
N PHE A 250 -24.00 -10.31 -1.34
CA PHE A 250 -23.89 -8.85 -1.40
C PHE A 250 -23.61 -8.36 -2.82
N VAL A 251 -23.97 -7.10 -3.08
CA VAL A 251 -23.68 -6.41 -4.34
C VAL A 251 -23.01 -5.07 -4.09
N PRO A 252 -22.18 -4.61 -5.05
CA PRO A 252 -21.65 -3.26 -4.99
C PRO A 252 -22.79 -2.24 -5.18
N ASP A 253 -22.85 -1.24 -4.31
CA ASP A 253 -23.69 -0.05 -4.48
C ASP A 253 -22.94 1.06 -5.25
N GLU A 254 -23.58 2.23 -5.41
CA GLU A 254 -22.98 3.39 -6.08
C GLU A 254 -21.73 3.93 -5.35
N ASN A 255 -21.66 3.72 -4.03
CA ASN A 255 -20.52 4.10 -3.19
C ASN A 255 -19.44 3.00 -3.14
N LYS A 256 -19.56 1.96 -3.97
CA LYS A 256 -18.64 0.82 -4.03
C LYS A 256 -18.51 0.08 -2.69
N THR A 257 -19.56 0.08 -1.88
CA THR A 257 -19.70 -0.75 -0.69
C THR A 257 -20.51 -1.99 -1.01
N CYS A 258 -20.32 -3.07 -0.26
CA CYS A 258 -21.09 -4.31 -0.46
C CYS A 258 -22.30 -4.34 0.47
N VAL A 259 -23.47 -4.09 -0.09
CA VAL A 259 -24.75 -4.04 0.63
C VAL A 259 -25.56 -5.30 0.39
N ASP A 260 -26.37 -5.70 1.39
CA ASP A 260 -27.34 -6.78 1.22
C ASP A 260 -28.51 -6.23 0.40
N PRO A 261 -28.69 -6.70 -0.83
CA PRO A 261 -29.72 -6.15 -1.70
C PRO A 261 -31.11 -6.75 -1.43
N CYS A 262 -31.22 -7.70 -0.50
CA CYS A 262 -32.45 -8.38 -0.10
C CYS A 262 -32.89 -7.90 1.30
N PRO A 263 -33.50 -6.71 1.44
CA PRO A 263 -33.97 -6.23 2.73
C PRO A 263 -35.04 -7.17 3.28
N LEU A 264 -34.91 -7.53 4.57
CA LEU A 264 -35.77 -8.50 5.28
C LEU A 264 -37.27 -8.10 5.38
N GLN A 265 -37.69 -6.95 4.84
CA GLN A 265 -39.00 -6.35 5.10
C GLN A 265 -39.86 -6.04 3.86
N THR A 266 -39.46 -6.43 2.64
CA THR A 266 -40.31 -6.16 1.46
C THR A 266 -41.23 -7.35 1.12
N PRO A 267 -42.52 -7.11 0.78
CA PRO A 267 -43.46 -8.19 0.43
C PRO A 267 -43.17 -8.95 -0.87
N ASN A 268 -42.29 -8.44 -1.73
CA ASN A 268 -41.63 -9.12 -2.87
C ASN A 268 -40.91 -8.04 -3.69
N PRO A 269 -39.74 -8.34 -4.28
CA PRO A 269 -39.52 -9.57 -5.05
C PRO A 269 -38.52 -10.57 -4.47
N SER A 270 -38.83 -11.87 -4.59
CA SER A 270 -37.90 -12.99 -4.33
C SER A 270 -36.62 -12.90 -5.15
N ARG A 271 -36.64 -12.20 -6.29
CA ARG A 271 -35.46 -12.01 -7.16
C ARG A 271 -35.27 -10.57 -7.56
N ILE A 272 -34.04 -10.10 -7.47
CA ILE A 272 -33.64 -8.74 -7.82
C ILE A 272 -32.60 -8.78 -8.93
N ARG A 273 -32.53 -7.72 -9.73
CA ARG A 273 -31.51 -7.64 -10.80
C ARG A 273 -30.13 -7.40 -10.21
N TYR A 274 -29.11 -8.02 -10.77
CA TYR A 274 -27.73 -7.70 -10.45
C TYR A 274 -27.31 -6.34 -11.06
N PRO A 275 -26.73 -5.42 -10.27
CA PRO A 275 -26.28 -4.12 -10.77
C PRO A 275 -25.29 -4.24 -11.93
N GLY A 276 -25.51 -3.50 -13.02
CA GLY A 276 -24.60 -3.47 -14.18
C GLY A 276 -24.60 -4.71 -15.07
N ASN A 277 -25.34 -5.78 -14.74
CA ASN A 277 -25.47 -6.96 -15.60
C ASN A 277 -26.90 -7.48 -15.63
N CYS A 278 -27.62 -7.17 -16.71
CA CYS A 278 -29.01 -7.58 -16.86
C CYS A 278 -29.25 -9.07 -17.05
N ARG A 279 -28.23 -9.87 -17.34
CA ARG A 279 -28.38 -11.32 -17.41
C ARG A 279 -28.32 -11.95 -16.03
N LYS A 280 -27.78 -11.25 -15.04
CA LYS A 280 -27.60 -11.75 -13.68
C LYS A 280 -28.71 -11.23 -12.76
N PHE A 281 -29.11 -12.06 -11.82
CA PHE A 281 -30.06 -11.74 -10.78
C PHE A 281 -29.67 -12.41 -9.47
N ILE A 282 -30.22 -11.94 -8.36
CA ILE A 282 -30.02 -12.52 -7.04
C ILE A 282 -31.35 -13.08 -6.59
N ASP A 283 -31.35 -14.36 -6.23
CA ASP A 283 -32.48 -15.01 -5.59
C ASP A 283 -32.36 -14.79 -4.07
N CYS A 284 -33.21 -13.94 -3.52
CA CYS A 284 -33.21 -13.57 -2.10
C CYS A 284 -33.63 -14.74 -1.20
N GLN A 285 -34.39 -15.72 -1.72
CA GLN A 285 -34.75 -16.90 -0.95
C GLN A 285 -33.56 -17.86 -0.83
N GLN A 286 -32.81 -18.05 -1.91
CA GLN A 286 -31.63 -18.91 -1.93
C GLN A 286 -30.33 -18.20 -1.55
N LYS A 287 -30.35 -16.87 -1.42
CA LYS A 287 -29.19 -15.98 -1.22
C LYS A 287 -28.06 -16.25 -2.23
N SER A 288 -28.43 -16.48 -3.48
CA SER A 288 -27.51 -16.89 -4.54
C SER A 288 -27.58 -15.97 -5.77
N LYS A 289 -26.41 -15.69 -6.35
CA LYS A 289 -26.27 -15.03 -7.66
C LYS A 289 -26.46 -16.07 -8.77
N THR A 290 -27.36 -15.78 -9.70
CA THR A 290 -27.72 -16.67 -10.82
C THR A 290 -27.68 -15.89 -12.15
N GLU A 291 -27.39 -16.58 -13.25
CA GLU A 291 -27.34 -15.99 -14.59
C GLU A 291 -28.39 -16.63 -15.52
N CYS A 292 -29.04 -15.80 -16.32
CA CYS A 292 -30.01 -16.23 -17.33
C CYS A 292 -29.32 -16.93 -18.51
N PRO A 293 -29.95 -18.00 -19.06
CA PRO A 293 -29.44 -18.69 -20.23
C PRO A 293 -29.41 -17.76 -21.46
N GLU A 294 -28.43 -17.88 -22.34
CA GLU A 294 -28.40 -17.09 -23.57
C GLU A 294 -29.57 -17.47 -24.50
N PRO A 295 -30.23 -16.51 -25.16
CA PRO A 295 -29.95 -15.06 -25.23
C PRO A 295 -30.78 -14.19 -24.26
N THR A 296 -31.31 -14.77 -23.18
CA THR A 296 -32.30 -14.12 -22.31
C THR A 296 -31.67 -13.18 -21.27
N MET A 297 -32.47 -12.26 -20.74
CA MET A 297 -32.11 -11.28 -19.70
C MET A 297 -33.14 -11.32 -18.58
N PHE A 298 -32.75 -10.92 -17.35
CA PHE A 298 -33.65 -10.92 -16.21
C PHE A 298 -34.68 -9.79 -16.29
N ASN A 299 -35.95 -10.17 -16.40
CA ASN A 299 -37.11 -9.29 -16.39
C ASN A 299 -37.56 -9.05 -14.93
N LEU A 300 -37.24 -7.89 -14.38
CA LEU A 300 -37.53 -7.56 -12.98
C LEU A 300 -39.04 -7.54 -12.70
N ARG A 301 -39.86 -7.06 -13.64
CA ARG A 301 -41.32 -7.04 -13.48
C ARG A 301 -41.93 -8.44 -13.46
N LYS A 302 -41.44 -9.34 -14.31
CA LYS A 302 -41.94 -10.72 -14.41
C LYS A 302 -41.23 -11.71 -13.48
N GLN A 303 -40.13 -11.32 -12.84
CA GLN A 303 -39.32 -12.16 -11.95
C GLN A 303 -38.73 -13.41 -12.60
N LEU A 304 -38.45 -13.35 -13.92
CA LEU A 304 -37.96 -14.47 -14.74
C LEU A 304 -37.02 -14.00 -15.87
N CYS A 305 -36.31 -14.93 -16.50
CA CYS A 305 -35.48 -14.66 -17.67
C CYS A 305 -36.37 -14.58 -18.92
N ASP A 306 -36.27 -13.47 -19.67
CA ASP A 306 -37.10 -13.15 -20.83
C ASP A 306 -36.23 -12.68 -22.01
N TYR A 307 -36.80 -12.60 -23.22
CA TYR A 307 -36.06 -12.11 -24.38
C TYR A 307 -35.76 -10.61 -24.26
N PRO A 308 -34.62 -10.11 -24.76
CA PRO A 308 -34.22 -8.70 -24.61
C PRO A 308 -35.26 -7.67 -25.10
N LYS A 309 -36.06 -8.04 -26.10
CA LYS A 309 -37.15 -7.19 -26.62
C LYS A 309 -38.24 -6.91 -25.58
N ASP A 310 -38.40 -7.79 -24.59
CA ASP A 310 -39.46 -7.77 -23.58
C ASP A 310 -38.97 -7.27 -22.20
N VAL A 311 -37.67 -7.03 -22.04
CA VAL A 311 -37.06 -6.50 -20.80
C VAL A 311 -36.89 -4.98 -20.91
N LEU A 312 -37.91 -4.24 -20.49
CA LEU A 312 -37.91 -2.76 -20.57
C LEU A 312 -36.97 -2.11 -19.57
N ASP A 313 -36.82 -2.69 -18.37
CA ASP A 313 -36.08 -2.00 -17.31
C ASP A 313 -34.55 -2.09 -17.50
N CYS A 314 -34.05 -2.77 -18.54
CA CYS A 314 -32.62 -3.03 -18.82
C CYS A 314 -32.06 -2.21 -20.01
N ARG A 315 -32.82 -1.26 -20.54
CA ARG A 315 -32.40 -0.45 -21.70
C ARG A 315 -31.70 0.84 -21.31
#